data_AF-A0A4V0NDB2-F1
#
_entry.id   AF-A0A4V0NDB2-F1
#
_cell.length_a   1.000
_cell.length_b   1.000
_cell.length_c   1.000
_cell.angle_alpha   90.00
_cell.angle_beta   90.00
_cell.angle_gamma   90.00
#
_symmetry.space_group_name_H-M   'P 1'
#
loop_
_entity.id
_entity.type
_entity.pdbx_description
1 polymer ?
#
loop_
_entity_poly.entity_id
_entity_poly.type
_entity_poly.pdbx_seq_one_letter_code
_entity_poly.pdbx_strand_id
1 'polypeptide(L)' 'MTYTSGAGTPTSLMYDQECESGSGWRYDDPADPKQLVLCEGACSMVQSDPDASLGVDFTCEDVIIVPL' A
#
# COMPACT_ATOMS: atom_id res chain seq x y z
N MET A 1 -0.08 0.11 3.67
CA MET A 1 1.18 -0.38 3.06
C MET A 1 2.31 0.54 3.48
N THR A 2 3.47 -0.02 3.79
CA THR A 2 4.61 0.71 4.32
C THR A 2 5.81 0.50 3.42
N TYR A 3 6.40 1.59 2.96
CA TYR A 3 7.70 1.61 2.30
C TYR A 3 8.77 1.91 3.33
N THR A 4 9.84 1.11 3.38
CA THR A 4 11.02 1.41 4.22
C THR A 4 12.22 1.51 3.29
N SER A 5 12.88 2.68 3.25
CA SER A 5 14.08 2.89 2.45
C SER A 5 15.27 2.10 2.98
N GLY A 6 16.34 1.97 2.20
CA GLY A 6 17.62 1.38 2.63
C GLY A 6 18.25 2.08 3.83
N ALA A 7 17.88 3.35 4.09
CA ALA A 7 18.28 4.09 5.29
C ALA A 7 17.48 3.68 6.55
N GLY A 8 16.45 2.85 6.41
CA GLY A 8 15.66 2.30 7.51
C GLY A 8 14.49 3.17 7.98
N THR A 9 14.12 4.22 7.25
CA THR A 9 12.99 5.08 7.64
C THR A 9 11.68 4.57 7.02
N PRO A 10 10.71 4.10 7.83
CA PRO A 10 9.42 3.68 7.33
C PRO A 10 8.53 4.89 6.97
N THR A 11 7.87 4.80 5.82
CA THR A 11 6.94 5.78 5.28
C THR A 11 5.65 5.06 4.88
N SER A 12 4.52 5.58 5.35
CA SER A 12 3.22 5.01 5.01
C SER A 12 2.78 5.49 3.63
N LEU A 13 2.48 4.55 2.74
CA LEU A 13 1.86 4.84 1.44
C LEU A 13 0.34 4.85 1.65
N MET A 14 -0.30 5.99 1.38
CA MET A 14 -1.75 6.14 1.51
C MET A 14 -2.47 5.47 0.34
N TYR A 15 -3.70 4.99 0.60
CA TYR A 15 -4.56 4.50 -0.47
C TYR A 15 -5.03 5.67 -1.34
N ASP A 16 -4.89 5.53 -2.66
CA ASP A 16 -5.20 6.54 -3.66
C ASP A 16 -5.58 5.84 -4.97
N GLN A 17 -6.87 5.56 -5.15
CA GLN A 17 -7.37 4.80 -6.30
C GLN A 17 -7.08 5.49 -7.65
N GLU A 18 -7.10 6.82 -7.64
CA GLU A 18 -6.88 7.67 -8.83
C GLU A 18 -5.39 8.02 -9.03
N CYS A 19 -4.54 7.70 -8.04
CA CYS A 19 -3.13 8.11 -8.00
C CYS A 19 -2.92 9.62 -8.15
N GLU A 20 -3.82 10.45 -7.62
CA GLU A 20 -3.75 11.91 -7.70
C GLU A 20 -2.50 12.47 -6.99
N SER A 21 -2.12 11.86 -5.87
CA SER A 21 -0.91 12.21 -5.13
C SER A 21 0.37 11.64 -5.74
N GLY A 22 0.26 10.64 -6.62
CA GLY A 22 1.37 9.89 -7.23
C GLY A 22 2.21 9.03 -6.27
N SER A 23 2.06 9.20 -4.95
CA SER A 23 2.87 8.57 -3.89
C SER A 23 2.10 7.50 -3.11
N GLY A 24 0.87 7.20 -3.52
CA GLY A 24 0.02 6.20 -2.89
C GLY A 24 0.09 4.81 -3.52
N TRP A 25 -0.92 4.02 -3.17
CA TRP A 25 -1.20 2.71 -3.75
C TRP A 25 -2.69 2.53 -3.96
N ARG A 26 -3.05 1.58 -4.82
CA ARG A 26 -4.44 1.30 -5.18
C ARG A 26 -4.70 -0.18 -5.38
N TYR A 27 -5.96 -0.55 -5.44
CA TYR A 27 -6.35 -1.83 -6.00
C TYR A 27 -6.34 -1.77 -7.52
N ASP A 28 -6.08 -2.91 -8.15
CA ASP A 28 -6.26 -3.05 -9.60
C ASP A 28 -7.73 -2.86 -9.99
N ASP A 29 -8.64 -3.49 -9.25
CA ASP A 29 -10.08 -3.28 -9.32
C ASP A 29 -10.64 -3.06 -7.90
N PRO A 30 -11.26 -1.91 -7.60
CA PRO A 30 -11.80 -1.63 -6.28
C PRO A 30 -13.05 -2.46 -5.94
N ALA A 31 -13.71 -3.06 -6.92
CA ALA A 31 -14.89 -3.92 -6.73
C ALA A 31 -14.53 -5.41 -6.63
N ASP A 32 -13.42 -5.84 -7.25
CA ASP A 32 -12.90 -7.22 -7.18
C ASP A 32 -11.35 -7.22 -7.11
N PRO A 33 -10.78 -6.82 -5.95
CA PRO A 33 -9.35 -6.59 -5.83
C PRO A 33 -8.55 -7.89 -5.90
N LYS A 34 -7.61 -7.97 -6.85
CA LYS A 34 -6.70 -9.10 -7.02
C LYS A 34 -5.25 -8.71 -6.79
N GLN A 35 -4.95 -7.43 -6.92
CA GLN A 35 -3.59 -6.90 -6.83
C GLN A 35 -3.56 -5.58 -6.07
N LEU A 36 -2.46 -5.37 -5.37
CA LEU A 36 -2.07 -4.08 -4.82
C LEU A 36 -1.08 -3.45 -5.78
N VAL A 37 -1.40 -2.28 -6.32
CA VAL A 37 -0.62 -1.60 -7.36
C VAL A 37 -0.09 -0.28 -6.80
N LEU A 38 1.22 -0.05 -6.91
CA LEU A 38 1.82 1.24 -6.57
C LEU A 38 1.48 2.28 -7.64
N CYS A 39 1.20 3.51 -7.20
CA CYS A 39 1.17 4.66 -8.10
C CYS A 39 2.57 4.91 -8.71
N GLU A 40 2.64 5.55 -9.87
CA GLU A 40 3.88 5.68 -10.65
C GLU A 40 5.04 6.31 -9.86
N GLY A 41 4.75 7.35 -9.06
CA GLY A 41 5.75 8.01 -8.22
C GLY A 41 6.26 7.11 -7.09
N ALA A 42 5.36 6.43 -6.37
CA ALA A 42 5.74 5.44 -5.36
C ALA A 42 6.53 4.27 -5.97
N CYS A 43 6.12 3.79 -7.15
CA CYS A 43 6.80 2.71 -7.86
C CYS A 43 8.22 3.11 -8.25
N SER A 44 8.40 4.30 -8.83
CA SER A 44 9.72 4.82 -9.21
C SER A 44 10.62 5.03 -8.01
N MET A 45 10.07 5.50 -6.88
CA MET A 45 10.81 5.66 -5.62
C MET A 45 11.34 4.31 -5.11
N VAL A 46 10.48 3.29 -5.05
CA VAL A 46 10.86 1.94 -4.61
C VAL A 46 11.91 1.34 -5.56
N GLN A 47 11.71 1.43 -6.87
CA GLN A 47 12.64 0.86 -7.85
C GLN A 47 14.01 1.55 -7.87
N SER A 48 14.08 2.80 -7.42
CA SER A 48 15.33 3.57 -7.33
C SER A 48 16.15 3.25 -6.08
N ASP A 49 15.56 2.59 -5.09
CA ASP A 49 16.22 2.18 -3.84
C ASP A 49 16.32 0.65 -3.77
N PRO A 50 17.48 0.05 -4.14
CA PRO A 50 17.64 -1.40 -4.20
C PRO A 50 17.58 -2.08 -2.83
N ASP A 51 17.77 -1.32 -1.75
CA ASP A 51 17.71 -1.81 -0.37
C ASP A 51 16.34 -1.55 0.27
N ALA A 52 15.38 -1.01 -0.50
CA ALA A 52 14.03 -0.77 -0.01
C ALA A 52 13.27 -2.07 0.29
N SER A 53 12.38 -1.98 1.27
CA SER A 53 11.40 -3.04 1.58
C SER A 53 9.98 -2.49 1.58
N LEU A 54 9.04 -3.33 1.13
CA LEU A 54 7.61 -3.05 1.16
C LEU A 54 6.92 -4.01 2.14
N GLY A 55 6.22 -3.43 3.12
CA GLY A 55 5.38 -4.15 4.07
C GLY A 55 3.91 -3.97 3.73
N VAL A 56 3.18 -5.09 3.70
CA VAL A 56 1.73 -5.11 3.55
C VAL A 56 1.14 -5.94 4.68
N ASP A 57 0.25 -5.32 5.45
CA ASP A 57 -0.46 -5.95 6.55
C ASP A 57 -1.89 -6.26 6.10
N PHE A 58 -2.24 -7.54 6.06
CA PHE A 58 -3.60 -8.00 5.84
C PHE A 58 -4.24 -8.31 7.19
N THR A 59 -5.31 -7.60 7.51
CA THR A 59 -6.15 -7.89 8.68
C THR A 59 -7.42 -8.59 8.22
N CYS A 60 -7.99 -9.43 9.08
CA CYS A 60 -9.35 -9.94 8.86
C CYS A 60 -10.36 -8.83 9.19
N GLU A 61 -11.55 -8.87 8.57
CA GLU A 61 -12.68 -8.06 9.04
C GLU A 61 -13.03 -8.42 10.48
N ASP A 62 -13.24 -7.41 11.33
CA ASP A 62 -13.75 -7.61 12.67
C ASP A 62 -15.21 -8.10 12.60
N VAL A 63 -15.44 -9.36 12.94
CA VAL A 63 -16.80 -9.90 13.08
C VAL A 63 -17.40 -9.40 14.40
N ILE A 64 -18.18 -8.33 14.35
CA ILE A 64 -18.94 -7.84 15.51
C ILE A 64 -20.13 -8.78 15.75
N ILE A 65 -19.99 -9.74 16.65
CA ILE A 65 -21.11 -10.57 17.12
C ILE A 65 -21.83 -9.81 18.23
N VAL A 66 -23.02 -9.28 17.95
CA VAL A 66 -23.89 -8.71 18.98
C VAL A 66 -24.73 -9.86 19.58
N PRO A 67 -24.52 -10.25 20.85
CA PRO A 67 -25.35 -11.27 21.49
C PRO A 67 -26.78 -10.76 21.69
N LEU A 68 -27.75 -11.63 21.38
CA LEU A 68 -29.19 -11.45 21.65
C LEU A 68 -29.54 -11.78 23.10
#